data_AF-A0A5C7LP56-F1
#
_entry.id   AF-A0A5C7LP56-F1
#
_cell.length_a   1.000
_cell.length_b   1.000
_cell.length_c   1.000
_cell.angle_alpha   90.00
_cell.angle_beta   90.00
_cell.angle_gamma   90.00
#
_symmetry.space_group_name_H-M   'P 1'
#
loop_
_entity.id
_entity.type
_entity.pdbx_description
1 polymer ?
#
loop_
_entity_poly.entity_id
_entity_poly.type
_entity_poly.pdbx_seq_one_letter_code
_entity_poly.pdbx_strand_id
1 'polypeptide(L)'
;MDELKEVTDEKGRKYKAYVDPSAPPGAYVVVGPMEGLVDTLGLPDEVATRLHNILYDRGILDFKSLSRNGVAQAVIQELFSLDAQNLVSAFLKFENENTGGRNE
;
A
#
# COMPACT_ATOMS: atom_id res chain seq x y z
N MET A 1 4.54 -21.07 21.39
CA MET A 1 3.64 -20.39 20.44
C MET A 1 4.38 -19.14 20.01
N ASP A 2 4.77 -19.07 18.76
CA ASP A 2 5.35 -17.87 18.16
C ASP A 2 4.34 -16.71 18.27
N GLU A 3 4.79 -15.58 18.79
CA GLU A 3 3.96 -14.38 18.87
C GLU A 3 4.10 -13.59 17.58
N LEU A 4 2.99 -13.38 16.88
CA LEU A 4 2.96 -12.60 15.65
C LEU A 4 2.79 -11.12 16.00
N LYS A 5 3.81 -10.30 15.73
CA LYS A 5 3.75 -8.84 15.91
C LYS A 5 3.68 -8.13 14.58
N GLU A 6 2.83 -7.13 14.47
CA GLU A 6 2.91 -6.19 13.37
C GLU A 6 4.04 -5.20 13.65
N VAL A 7 4.92 -5.01 12.67
CA VAL A 7 6.03 -4.07 12.72
C VAL A 7 5.95 -3.14 11.52
N THR A 8 6.36 -1.90 11.71
CA THR A 8 6.38 -0.87 10.66
C THR A 8 7.81 -0.35 10.52
N ASP A 9 8.29 -0.22 9.28
CA ASP A 9 9.60 0.37 9.01
C ASP A 9 9.57 1.93 9.03
N GLU A 10 10.74 2.55 8.85
CA GLU A 10 10.90 4.01 8.82
C GLU A 10 10.13 4.68 7.67
N LYS A 11 9.78 3.92 6.61
CA LYS A 11 9.01 4.40 5.46
C LYS A 11 7.50 4.19 5.63
N GLY A 12 7.05 3.65 6.76
CA GLY A 12 5.64 3.38 7.03
C GLY A 12 5.11 2.08 6.42
N ARG A 13 5.99 1.15 5.99
CA ARG A 13 5.60 -0.13 5.40
C ARG A 13 5.32 -1.16 6.49
N LYS A 14 4.21 -1.88 6.36
CA LYS A 14 3.78 -2.90 7.32
C LYS A 14 4.37 -4.27 7.01
N TYR A 15 4.75 -4.99 8.07
CA TYR A 15 5.20 -6.38 8.03
C TYR A 15 4.70 -7.14 9.26
N LYS A 16 4.67 -8.48 9.19
CA LYS A 16 4.51 -9.36 10.35
C LYS A 16 5.88 -9.88 10.76
N ALA A 17 6.19 -9.82 12.03
CA ALA A 17 7.37 -10.43 12.62
C ALA A 17 6.92 -11.64 13.44
N TYR A 18 7.39 -12.84 13.06
CA TYR A 18 7.34 -13.99 13.95
C TYR A 18 8.49 -13.87 14.94
N VAL A 19 8.17 -13.81 16.22
CA VAL A 19 9.15 -13.80 17.29
C VAL A 19 9.14 -15.17 17.96
N ASP A 20 10.22 -15.92 17.81
CA ASP A 20 10.41 -17.17 18.54
C ASP A 20 10.71 -16.81 20.01
N PRO A 21 9.89 -17.26 20.98
CA PRO A 21 10.06 -16.92 22.40
C PRO A 21 11.35 -17.49 23.02
N SER A 22 12.01 -18.44 22.36
CA SER A 22 13.27 -19.06 22.78
C SER A 22 14.50 -18.45 22.11
N ALA A 23 14.30 -17.58 21.11
CA ALA A 23 15.39 -16.94 20.38
C ALA A 23 15.90 -15.68 21.11
N PRO A 24 17.14 -15.25 20.84
CA PRO A 24 17.68 -14.01 21.41
C PRO A 24 16.78 -12.81 21.11
N PRO A 25 16.67 -11.82 22.01
CA PRO A 25 15.94 -10.58 21.75
C PRO A 25 16.49 -9.91 20.48
N GLY A 26 15.62 -9.74 19.49
CA GLY A 26 15.97 -9.23 18.15
C GLY A 26 15.97 -10.27 17.03
N ALA A 27 15.81 -11.56 17.34
CA ALA A 27 15.59 -12.60 16.33
C ALA A 27 14.11 -12.65 15.93
N TYR A 28 13.78 -12.14 14.74
CA TYR A 28 12.45 -12.24 14.17
C TYR A 28 12.51 -12.66 12.70
N VAL A 29 11.49 -13.39 12.26
CA VAL A 29 11.28 -13.70 10.83
C VAL A 29 10.24 -12.73 10.30
N VAL A 30 10.66 -11.86 9.38
CA VAL A 30 9.76 -10.91 8.70
C VAL A 30 8.94 -11.66 7.65
N VAL A 31 7.64 -11.43 7.69
CA VAL A 31 6.63 -11.96 6.76
C VAL A 31 5.81 -10.77 6.27
N GLY A 32 6.06 -10.39 5.03
CA GLY A 32 5.40 -9.30 4.33
C GLY A 32 5.65 -9.42 2.82
N PRO A 33 5.12 -8.50 2.01
CA PRO A 33 5.52 -8.38 0.62
C PRO A 33 7.05 -8.34 0.52
N MET A 34 7.60 -9.03 -0.49
CA MET A 34 9.04 -9.21 -0.64
C MET A 34 9.79 -7.87 -0.58
N GLU A 35 10.79 -7.78 0.29
CA GLU A 35 11.58 -6.55 0.45
C GLU A 35 12.20 -6.12 -0.88
N GLY A 36 12.17 -4.82 -1.15
CA GLY A 36 12.67 -4.26 -2.41
C GLY A 36 11.73 -4.41 -3.61
N LEU A 37 10.66 -5.22 -3.54
CA LEU A 37 9.75 -5.44 -4.68
C LEU A 37 9.18 -4.12 -5.21
N VAL A 38 8.62 -3.30 -4.32
CA VAL A 38 8.03 -2.01 -4.70
C VAL A 38 9.10 -0.97 -5.10
N ASP A 39 10.31 -1.09 -4.57
CA ASP A 39 11.43 -0.18 -4.88
C ASP A 39 11.94 -0.39 -6.31
N THR A 40 11.91 -1.63 -6.82
CA THR A 40 12.31 -1.93 -8.22
C THR A 40 11.41 -1.30 -9.27
N LEU A 41 10.20 -0.87 -8.88
CA LEU A 41 9.23 -0.27 -9.80
C LEU A 41 9.52 1.21 -10.10
N GLY A 42 10.47 1.83 -9.39
CA GLY A 42 10.81 3.24 -9.57
C GLY A 42 9.66 4.20 -9.25
N LEU A 43 8.72 3.76 -8.39
CA LEU A 43 7.59 4.58 -7.95
C LEU A 43 8.07 5.63 -6.93
N PRO A 44 7.39 6.78 -6.83
CA PRO A 44 7.62 7.72 -5.73
C PRO A 44 7.45 7.02 -4.37
N ASP A 45 8.25 7.39 -3.37
CA ASP A 45 8.29 6.71 -2.07
C ASP A 45 6.90 6.53 -1.44
N GLU A 46 6.05 7.56 -1.49
CA GLU A 46 4.68 7.49 -0.96
C GLU A 46 3.81 6.46 -1.69
N VAL A 47 3.95 6.36 -3.01
CA VAL A 47 3.21 5.40 -3.84
C VAL A 47 3.74 3.98 -3.58
N ALA A 48 5.06 3.82 -3.45
CA ALA A 48 5.70 2.54 -3.13
C ALA A 48 5.24 2.03 -1.75
N THR A 49 5.20 2.90 -0.74
CA THR A 49 4.70 2.55 0.61
C THR A 49 3.22 2.19 0.57
N ARG A 50 2.37 2.95 -0.14
CA ARG A 50 0.94 2.61 -0.29
C ARG A 50 0.74 1.26 -0.98
N LEU A 51 1.47 1.01 -2.08
CA LEU A 51 1.41 -0.27 -2.79
C LEU A 51 1.84 -1.43 -1.88
N HIS A 52 2.93 -1.26 -1.14
CA HIS A 52 3.39 -2.26 -0.17
C HIS A 52 2.31 -2.58 0.86
N ASN A 53 1.70 -1.56 1.45
CA ASN A 53 0.67 -1.74 2.46
C ASN A 53 -0.60 -2.41 1.91
N ILE A 54 -1.00 -2.10 0.67
CA ILE A 54 -2.12 -2.79 0.00
C ILE A 54 -1.80 -4.28 -0.22
N LEU A 55 -0.58 -4.59 -0.67
CA LEU A 55 -0.15 -5.99 -0.83
C LEU A 55 -0.16 -6.73 0.51
N TYR A 56 0.34 -6.08 1.56
CA TYR A 56 0.35 -6.61 2.92
C TYR A 56 -1.07 -6.85 3.46
N ASP A 57 -1.94 -5.84 3.41
CA ASP A 57 -3.30 -5.89 3.95
C ASP A 57 -4.17 -6.92 3.21
N ARG A 58 -3.87 -7.19 1.92
CA ARG A 58 -4.51 -8.24 1.12
C ARG A 58 -3.87 -9.63 1.26
N GLY A 59 -2.77 -9.76 2.00
CA GLY A 59 -2.04 -11.01 2.15
C GLY A 59 -1.38 -11.49 0.84
N ILE A 60 -1.04 -10.57 -0.07
CA ILE A 60 -0.37 -10.87 -1.33
C ILE A 60 1.14 -10.78 -1.07
N LEU A 61 1.73 -11.91 -0.69
CA LEU A 61 3.14 -11.98 -0.28
C LEU A 61 4.05 -12.59 -1.36
N ASP A 62 3.46 -13.17 -2.40
CA ASP A 62 4.16 -13.97 -3.40
C ASP A 62 3.47 -13.89 -4.79
N PHE A 63 4.18 -14.33 -5.83
CA PHE A 63 3.68 -14.31 -7.21
C PHE A 63 2.45 -15.21 -7.43
N LYS A 64 2.33 -16.34 -6.73
CA LYS A 64 1.17 -17.24 -6.86
C LYS A 64 -0.10 -16.56 -6.32
N SER A 65 0.03 -15.75 -5.27
CA SER A 65 -1.05 -14.93 -4.74
C SER A 65 -1.44 -13.81 -5.72
N LEU A 66 -0.46 -13.14 -6.33
CA LEU A 66 -0.68 -12.05 -7.30
C LEU A 66 -1.22 -12.52 -8.66
N SER A 67 -0.79 -13.69 -9.14
CA SER A 67 -1.16 -14.24 -10.46
C SER A 67 -2.58 -14.80 -10.54
N ARG A 68 -3.31 -14.84 -9.41
CA ARG A 68 -4.74 -15.15 -9.40
C ARG A 68 -5.50 -14.11 -10.22
N ASN A 69 -6.50 -14.58 -10.96
CA ASN A 69 -7.25 -13.74 -11.89
C ASN A 69 -7.82 -12.49 -11.18
N GLY A 70 -7.57 -11.31 -11.76
CA GLY A 70 -8.07 -10.03 -11.27
C GLY A 70 -7.34 -9.43 -10.06
N VAL A 71 -6.44 -10.16 -9.38
CA VAL A 71 -5.79 -9.67 -8.15
C VAL A 71 -4.88 -8.48 -8.42
N ALA A 72 -4.01 -8.57 -9.43
CA ALA A 72 -3.14 -7.46 -9.82
C ALA A 72 -3.95 -6.19 -10.19
N GLN A 73 -5.03 -6.34 -10.96
CA GLN A 73 -5.88 -5.22 -11.35
C GLN A 73 -6.57 -4.60 -10.13
N ALA A 74 -7.06 -5.41 -9.19
CA ALA A 74 -7.68 -4.93 -7.97
C ALA A 74 -6.68 -4.15 -7.08
N VAL A 75 -5.41 -4.58 -7.02
CA VAL A 75 -4.35 -3.87 -6.26
C VAL A 75 -4.10 -2.50 -6.87
N ILE A 76 -3.98 -2.43 -8.20
CA ILE A 76 -3.76 -1.16 -8.91
C ILE A 76 -4.97 -0.23 -8.76
N GLN A 77 -6.20 -0.75 -8.88
CA GLN A 77 -7.41 0.05 -8.68
C GLN A 77 -7.46 0.66 -7.28
N GLU A 78 -7.13 -0.13 -6.25
CA GLU A 78 -7.12 0.34 -4.87
C GLU A 78 -6.05 1.40 -4.63
N LEU A 79 -4.84 1.20 -5.18
CA LEU A 79 -3.73 2.15 -5.08
C LEU A 79 -4.15 3.55 -5.55
N PHE A 80 -4.86 3.63 -6.68
CA PHE A 80 -5.27 4.90 -7.29
C PHE A 80 -6.70 5.35 -6.94
N SER A 81 -7.44 4.61 -6.11
CA SER A 81 -8.84 4.95 -5.81
C SER A 81 -8.98 6.31 -5.12
N LEU A 82 -8.11 6.62 -4.16
CA LEU A 82 -8.12 7.92 -3.48
C LEU A 82 -7.75 9.05 -4.45
N ASP A 83 -6.77 8.83 -5.31
CA ASP A 83 -6.30 9.82 -6.29
C ASP A 83 -7.37 10.12 -7.34
N ALA A 84 -8.15 9.11 -7.76
CA ALA A 84 -9.29 9.29 -8.64
C ALA A 84 -10.40 10.14 -7.99
N GLN A 85 -10.70 9.91 -6.71
CA GLN A 85 -11.69 10.72 -5.98
C GLN A 85 -11.23 12.17 -5.84
N ASN A 86 -9.96 12.38 -5.46
CA ASN A 86 -9.37 13.70 -5.33
C ASN A 86 -9.40 14.48 -6.65
N LEU A 87 -9.10 13.81 -7.77
CA LEU A 87 -9.19 14.41 -9.10
C LEU A 87 -10.61 14.86 -9.43
N VAL A 88 -11.61 13.99 -9.22
CA VAL A 88 -13.01 14.33 -9.46
C VAL A 88 -13.45 15.50 -8.58
N SER A 89 -13.12 15.49 -7.29
CA SER A 89 -13.44 16.59 -6.38
C SER A 89 -12.76 17.91 -6.78
N ALA A 90 -11.51 17.86 -7.25
CA ALA A 90 -10.79 19.04 -7.72
C ALA A 90 -11.45 19.65 -8.97
N PHE A 91 -11.86 18.80 -9.94
CA PHE A 91 -12.59 19.26 -11.13
C PHE A 91 -13.94 19.89 -10.77
N LEU A 92 -14.74 19.23 -9.93
CA LEU A 92 -16.02 19.77 -9.48
C LEU A 92 -15.87 21.12 -8.76
N LYS A 93 -14.83 21.27 -7.93
CA LYS A 93 -14.52 22.53 -7.26
C LYS A 93 -14.17 23.62 -8.27
N PHE A 94 -13.27 23.32 -9.21
CA PHE A 94 -12.84 24.26 -10.24
C PHE A 94 -14.00 24.69 -11.16
N GLU A 95 -14.89 23.77 -11.54
CA GLU A 95 -16.08 24.09 -12.33
C GLU A 95 -17.03 25.02 -11.56
N ASN A 96 -17.31 24.73 -10.28
CA ASN A 96 -18.17 25.60 -9.46
C ASN A 96 -17.59 27.01 -9.28
N GLU A 97 -16.29 27.12 -9.06
CA GLU A 97 -15.59 28.40 -8.91
C GLU A 97 -15.56 29.22 -10.21
N ASN A 98 -15.42 28.57 -11.38
CA ASN A 98 -15.37 29.25 -12.68
C ASN A 98 -16.73 29.48 -13.36
N THR A 99 -17.76 28.71 -12.98
CA THR A 99 -19.12 28.88 -13.53
C THR A 99 -19.95 29.84 -12.67
N GLY A 100 -19.63 29.96 -11.38
CA GLY A 100 -20.23 30.95 -10.47
C GLY A 100 -19.81 32.40 -10.72
N GLY A 101 -18.71 32.65 -11.44
CA GLY A 101 -18.22 34.00 -11.78
C GLY A 101 -18.71 34.58 -13.11
N ARG A 102 -19.70 33.95 -13.77
CA ARG A 102 -20.24 34.39 -15.07
C ARG A 102 -21.57 35.15 -15.00
N ASN A 103 -22.06 35.42 -13.79
CA ASN A 103 -23.22 36.27 -13.56
C ASN A 103 -22.83 37.41 -12.63
N GLU A 104 -22.14 38.43 -13.15
CA GLU A 104 -22.15 39.80 -12.63
C GLU A 104 -21.72 40.77 -13.74
#